data_AF-A0A958WJ10-F1
#
_entry.id   AF-A0A958WJ10-F1
#
_cell.length_a   1.000
_cell.length_b   1.000
_cell.length_c   1.000
_cell.angle_alpha   90.00
_cell.angle_beta   90.00
_cell.angle_gamma   90.00
#
_symmetry.space_group_name_H-M   'P 1'
#
loop_
_entity.id
_entity.type
_entity.pdbx_description
1 polymer ?
#
loop_
_entity_poly.entity_id
_entity_poly.type
_entity_poly.pdbx_seq_one_letter_code
_entity_poly.pdbx_strand_id
1 'polypeptide(L)'
;MSIFEQAKIETDLRKFTDRNFESPRKCKNPDQVKFYVRELCTKIEEYEKRFNYVPTWAYSLLAQYNKIQNEMVYMEFVRAYR
;
A
#
# COMPACT_ATOMS: atom_id res chain seq x y z
N MET A 1 3.89 -12.81 -20.13
CA MET A 1 2.52 -12.95 -19.58
C MET A 1 1.51 -12.47 -20.57
N SER A 2 0.38 -13.17 -20.66
CA SER A 2 -0.78 -12.75 -21.44
C SER A 2 -1.55 -11.63 -20.75
N ILE A 3 -2.38 -10.91 -21.52
CA ILE A 3 -3.30 -9.89 -21.02
C ILE A 3 -4.26 -10.48 -19.97
N PHE A 4 -4.70 -11.73 -20.16
CA PHE A 4 -5.58 -12.43 -19.21
C PHE A 4 -4.88 -12.69 -17.87
N GLU A 5 -3.60 -13.06 -17.88
CA GLU A 5 -2.82 -13.25 -16.66
C GLU A 5 -2.59 -11.93 -15.92
N GLN A 6 -2.29 -10.85 -16.65
CA GLN A 6 -2.17 -9.51 -16.06
C GLN A 6 -3.49 -9.06 -15.41
N ALA A 7 -4.62 -9.23 -16.10
CA ALA A 7 -5.94 -8.89 -15.56
C ALA A 7 -6.31 -9.71 -14.31
N LYS A 8 -5.90 -10.99 -14.27
CA LYS A 8 -6.06 -11.84 -13.08
C LYS A 8 -5.23 -11.32 -11.91
N ILE A 9 -3.95 -11.00 -12.15
CA ILE A 9 -3.05 -10.43 -11.14
C ILE A 9 -3.61 -9.10 -10.59
N GLU A 10 -4.12 -8.24 -11.47
CA GLU A 10 -4.77 -6.99 -11.07
C GLU A 10 -5.98 -7.23 -10.18
N THR A 11 -6.84 -8.17 -10.57
CA THR A 11 -8.05 -8.52 -9.81
C THR A 11 -7.69 -9.09 -8.43
N ASP A 12 -6.70 -9.97 -8.38
CA ASP A 12 -6.28 -10.61 -7.12
C ASP A 12 -5.62 -9.61 -6.18
N LEU A 13 -4.78 -8.70 -6.70
CA LEU A 13 -4.17 -7.64 -5.90
C LEU A 13 -5.24 -6.66 -5.38
N ARG A 14 -6.24 -6.33 -6.20
CA ARG A 14 -7.34 -5.45 -5.77
C ARG A 14 -8.18 -6.10 -4.67
N LYS A 15 -8.53 -7.38 -4.81
CA LYS A 15 -9.22 -8.14 -3.76
C LYS A 15 -8.40 -8.21 -2.47
N PHE A 16 -7.09 -8.38 -2.59
CA PHE A 16 -6.20 -8.35 -1.44
C PHE A 16 -6.24 -6.99 -0.73
N THR A 17 -6.10 -5.88 -1.46
CA THR A 17 -6.14 -4.55 -0.85
C THR A 17 -7.51 -4.21 -0.28
N ASP A 18 -8.59 -4.53 -0.98
CA ASP A 18 -9.96 -4.18 -0.54
C ASP A 18 -10.38 -4.96 0.73
N ARG A 19 -9.85 -6.17 0.91
CA ARG A 19 -10.20 -7.03 2.05
C ARG A 19 -9.35 -6.74 3.29
N ASN A 20 -8.10 -6.34 3.11
CA ASN A 20 -7.15 -6.19 4.22
C ASN A 20 -6.91 -4.74 4.62
N PHE A 21 -7.04 -3.79 3.67
CA PHE A 21 -6.63 -2.42 3.89
C PHE A 21 -7.81 -1.47 3.92
N GLU A 22 -7.81 -0.58 4.90
CA GLU A 22 -8.71 0.56 4.91
C GLU A 22 -8.19 1.65 3.97
N SER A 23 -9.09 2.36 3.27
CA SER A 23 -8.69 3.47 2.39
C SER A 23 -7.73 4.44 3.10
N PRO A 24 -6.65 4.90 2.43
CA PRO A 24 -5.68 5.82 3.02
C PRO A 24 -6.36 6.98 3.75
N ARG A 25 -7.36 7.62 3.11
CA ARG A 25 -8.09 8.78 3.66
C ARG A 25 -8.83 8.53 4.97
N LYS A 26 -9.10 7.27 5.34
CA LYS A 26 -9.81 6.90 6.56
C LYS A 26 -8.87 6.41 7.67
N CYS A 27 -7.60 6.16 7.34
CA CYS A 27 -6.61 5.70 8.31
C CYS A 27 -6.36 6.79 9.37
N LYS A 28 -6.55 6.43 10.64
CA LYS A 28 -6.30 7.32 11.80
C LYS A 28 -5.21 6.81 12.74
N ASN A 29 -4.79 5.56 12.55
CA ASN A 29 -3.79 4.91 13.40
C ASN A 29 -2.45 4.82 12.64
N PRO A 30 -1.36 5.44 13.14
CA PRO A 30 -0.06 5.41 12.47
C PRO A 30 0.54 4.00 12.38
N ASP A 31 0.29 3.13 13.36
CA ASP A 31 0.80 1.75 13.34
C ASP A 31 0.05 0.89 12.32
N GLN A 32 -1.24 1.15 12.12
CA GLN A 32 -2.03 0.53 11.05
C GLN A 32 -1.48 0.93 9.67
N VAL A 33 -1.15 2.22 9.48
CA VAL A 33 -0.56 2.70 8.21
C VAL A 33 0.82 2.07 7.98
N LYS A 34 1.69 2.01 9.00
CA LYS A 34 2.99 1.32 8.91
C LYS A 34 2.83 -0.15 8.52
N PHE A 35 1.86 -0.84 9.11
CA PHE A 35 1.55 -2.23 8.76
C PHE A 35 1.11 -2.35 7.29
N TYR A 36 0.20 -1.50 6.81
CA TYR A 36 -0.24 -1.51 5.40
C TYR A 36 0.89 -1.22 4.42
N VAL A 37 1.77 -0.26 4.71
CA VAL A 37 2.95 0.02 3.89
C VAL A 37 3.83 -1.22 3.78
N ARG A 38 4.15 -1.86 4.91
CA ARG A 38 5.00 -3.06 4.94
C ARG A 38 4.37 -4.23 4.18
N GLU A 39 3.09 -4.51 4.42
CA GLU A 39 2.37 -5.58 3.73
C GLU A 39 2.28 -5.32 2.23
N LEU A 40 2.00 -4.09 1.81
CA LEU A 40 1.93 -3.73 0.40
C LEU A 40 3.28 -3.85 -0.30
N CYS A 41 4.37 -3.41 0.34
CA CYS A 41 5.73 -3.62 -0.18
C CYS A 41 6.04 -5.11 -0.33
N THR A 42 5.76 -5.91 0.70
CA THR A 42 5.96 -7.36 0.66
C THR A 42 5.19 -8.00 -0.49
N LYS A 43 3.95 -7.56 -0.72
CA LYS A 43 3.11 -8.08 -1.80
C LYS A 43 3.59 -7.65 -3.18
N ILE A 44 4.05 -6.41 -3.33
CA ILE A 44 4.68 -5.89 -4.55
C ILE A 44 5.92 -6.70 -4.89
N GLU A 45 6.82 -6.93 -3.92
CA GLU A 45 8.02 -7.73 -4.12
C GLU A 45 7.70 -9.19 -4.47
N GLU A 46 6.68 -9.79 -3.84
CA GLU A 46 6.21 -11.14 -4.19
C GLU A 46 5.78 -11.19 -5.66
N TYR A 47 5.02 -10.19 -6.12
CA TYR A 47 4.47 -10.15 -7.47
C TYR A 47 5.56 -9.89 -8.52
N GLU A 48 6.51 -9.00 -8.20
CA GLU A 48 7.69 -8.76 -9.03
C GLU A 48 8.53 -10.02 -9.18
N LYS A 49 8.85 -10.72 -8.07
CA LYS A 49 9.65 -11.95 -8.11
C LYS A 49 8.94 -13.11 -8.82
N ARG A 50 7.61 -13.24 -8.63
CA ARG A 50 6.84 -14.40 -9.10
C ARG A 50 6.30 -14.25 -10.51
N PHE A 51 5.91 -13.04 -10.90
CA PHE A 51 5.23 -12.77 -12.17
C PHE A 51 5.99 -11.78 -13.07
N ASN A 52 7.11 -11.21 -12.59
CA ASN A 52 7.84 -10.14 -13.26
C ASN A 52 6.92 -8.97 -13.68
N TYR A 53 5.92 -8.70 -12.84
CA TYR A 53 4.89 -7.70 -13.12
C TYR A 53 4.17 -7.29 -11.85
N VAL A 54 3.97 -5.98 -11.72
CA VAL A 54 3.21 -5.36 -10.65
C VAL A 54 2.30 -4.32 -11.29
N PRO A 55 0.99 -4.31 -10.99
CA PRO A 55 0.10 -3.27 -11.48
C PRO A 55 0.56 -1.87 -11.05
N THR A 56 0.62 -0.91 -11.98
CA THR A 56 1.10 0.46 -11.70
C THR A 56 0.37 1.13 -10.53
N TRP A 57 -0.93 0.86 -10.38
CA TRP A 57 -1.73 1.43 -9.30
C TRP A 57 -1.28 0.96 -7.90
N ALA A 58 -0.59 -0.17 -7.77
CA ALA A 58 -0.05 -0.66 -6.51
C ALA A 58 1.01 0.31 -5.94
N TYR A 59 1.90 0.82 -6.81
CA TYR A 59 2.86 1.85 -6.44
C TYR A 59 2.18 3.18 -6.10
N SER A 60 1.14 3.55 -6.85
CA SER A 60 0.34 4.73 -6.52
C SER A 60 -0.38 4.61 -5.17
N LEU A 61 -0.83 3.41 -4.81
CA LEU A 61 -1.44 3.13 -3.51
C LEU A 61 -0.40 3.19 -2.38
N LEU A 62 0.78 2.60 -2.60
CA LEU A 62 1.90 2.68 -1.67
C LEU A 62 2.32 4.13 -1.39
N ALA A 63 2.43 4.95 -2.45
CA ALA A 63 2.73 6.37 -2.32
C ALA A 63 1.68 7.12 -1.49
N GLN A 64 0.40 6.76 -1.61
CA GLN A 64 -0.67 7.36 -0.80
C GLN A 64 -0.53 7.00 0.69
N TYR A 65 -0.26 5.74 1.02
CA TYR A 65 -0.05 5.36 2.43
C TYR A 65 1.21 6.02 3.01
N ASN A 66 2.31 6.07 2.24
CA ASN A 66 3.54 6.75 2.67
C ASN A 66 3.31 8.24 2.94
N LYS A 67 2.52 8.92 2.10
CA LYS A 67 2.15 10.33 2.32
C LYS A 67 1.45 10.50 3.68
N ILE A 68 0.47 9.66 3.97
CA ILE A 68 -0.29 9.73 5.23
C ILE A 68 0.59 9.40 6.42
N GLN A 69 1.46 8.39 6.30
CA GLN A 69 2.43 8.07 7.35
C GLN A 69 3.31 9.27 7.68
N ASN A 70 3.84 9.94 6.65
CA ASN A 70 4.68 11.12 6.83
C ASN A 70 3.92 12.29 7.48
N GLU A 71 2.66 12.51 7.10
CA GLU A 71 1.79 13.51 7.73
C GLU A 71 1.58 13.21 9.22
N MET A 72 1.34 11.95 9.59
CA MET A 72 1.18 11.53 10.98
C MET A 72 2.46 11.72 11.80
N VAL A 73 3.60 11.29 11.26
CA VAL A 73 4.91 11.47 11.91
C VAL A 73 5.23 12.94 12.11
N TYR A 74 4.95 13.79 11.12
CA TYR A 74 5.14 15.23 11.23
C TYR A 74 4.28 15.83 12.35
N MET A 75 3.00 15.44 12.43
CA MET A 75 2.10 15.92 13.49
C MET A 75 2.52 15.47 14.89
N GLU A 76 3.01 14.23 15.03
CA GLU A 76 3.59 13.73 16.29
C GLU A 76 4.83 14.54 16.69
N PHE A 77 5.73 14.78 15.75
CA PHE A 77 6.93 15.59 15.98
C PHE A 77 6.56 17.00 16.45
N VAL A 78 5.65 17.69 15.75
CA VAL A 78 5.19 19.02 16.13
C VAL A 78 4.54 19.03 17.50
N ARG A 79 3.81 17.98 17.91
CA ARG A 79 3.22 17.89 19.26
C ARG A 79 4.24 17.65 20.36
N ALA A 80 5.30 16.89 20.07
CA ALA A 80 6.32 16.53 21.06
C ALA A 80 7.32 17.67 21.34
N TYR A 81 7.56 18.53 20.36
CA TYR A 81 8.61 19.57 20.40
C TYR A 81 8.07 21.01 20.36
N ARG A 82 6.78 21.20 20.67
CA ARG A 82 6.13 22.52 20.75
C ARG A 82 5.62 22.77 22.16
#